data_AF-A0A3C0DSM0-F1
#
_entry.id   AF-A0A3C0DSM0-F1
#
_cell.length_a   1.000
_cell.length_b   1.000
_cell.length_c   1.000
_cell.angle_alpha   90.00
_cell.angle_beta   90.00
_cell.angle_gamma   90.00
#
_symmetry.space_group_name_H-M   'P 1'
#
loop_
_entity.id
_entity.type
_entity.pdbx_description
1 polymer ?
#
loop_
_entity_poly.entity_id
_entity_poly.type
_entity_poly.pdbx_seq_one_letter_code
_entity_poly.pdbx_strand_id
1 'polypeptide(L)'
;EYTGRWFDDAFKKDPNDSHKRAERIWKKTKADVIQAKCTGQTGEVSEQSKPNKQAAPALFDLTTLQREANARFGFSARNTLGIAQALYERHKILTYPRTDSR
;
A
#
# COMPACT_ATOMS: atom_id res chain seq x y z
N GLU A 1 -22.95 9.83 -4.78
CA GLU A 1 -22.17 10.14 -5.99
C GLU A 1 -21.03 9.13 -6.09
N TYR A 2 -20.86 8.47 -7.23
CA TYR A 2 -19.75 7.54 -7.45
C TYR A 2 -18.64 8.24 -8.21
N THR A 3 -17.44 8.26 -7.66
CA THR A 3 -16.27 8.82 -8.34
C THR A 3 -15.67 7.74 -9.24
N GLY A 4 -15.96 7.82 -10.55
CA GLY A 4 -15.36 6.93 -11.55
C GLY A 4 -13.93 7.33 -11.89
N ARG A 5 -13.09 6.35 -12.25
CA ARG A 5 -11.77 6.58 -12.86
C ARG A 5 -11.74 5.91 -14.23
N TRP A 6 -11.32 6.66 -15.25
CA TRP A 6 -11.12 6.09 -16.58
C TRP A 6 -9.94 5.10 -16.57
N PHE A 7 -10.10 3.96 -17.25
CA PHE A 7 -9.05 3.00 -17.50
C PHE A 7 -9.18 2.47 -18.94
N ASP A 8 -8.05 2.08 -19.53
CA ASP A 8 -8.01 1.45 -20.85
C ASP A 8 -8.33 -0.05 -20.74
N ASP A 9 -9.46 -0.47 -21.31
CA ASP A 9 -9.92 -1.87 -21.30
C ASP A 9 -9.01 -2.80 -22.13
N ALA A 10 -8.28 -2.24 -23.11
CA ALA A 10 -7.32 -2.98 -23.93
C ALA A 10 -5.93 -3.07 -23.29
N PHE A 11 -5.75 -2.56 -22.06
CA PHE A 11 -4.46 -2.52 -21.40
C PHE A 11 -3.90 -3.93 -21.11
N LYS A 12 -2.72 -4.22 -21.68
CA LYS A 12 -1.91 -5.40 -21.33
C LYS A 12 -0.69 -4.95 -20.54
N LYS A 13 -0.47 -5.60 -19.39
CA LYS A 13 0.69 -5.35 -18.53
C LYS A 13 1.96 -5.76 -19.28
N ASP A 14 2.79 -4.78 -19.58
CA ASP A 14 4.10 -4.95 -20.19
C ASP A 14 5.14 -5.26 -19.09
N PRO A 15 5.84 -6.40 -19.11
CA PRO A 15 6.86 -6.73 -18.11
C PRO A 15 8.04 -5.75 -18.09
N ASN A 16 8.31 -5.07 -19.21
CA ASN A 16 9.49 -4.22 -19.38
C ASN A 16 9.25 -2.75 -19.03
N ASP A 17 8.02 -2.34 -18.75
CA ASP A 17 7.68 -0.95 -18.39
C ASP A 17 6.86 -0.91 -17.10
N SER A 18 7.56 -0.67 -15.99
CA SER A 18 6.99 -0.58 -14.63
C SER A 18 6.06 0.62 -14.45
N HIS A 19 6.09 1.59 -15.36
CA HIS A 19 5.29 2.79 -15.29
C HIS A 19 4.01 2.74 -16.14
N LYS A 20 3.78 1.69 -16.93
CA LYS A 20 2.50 1.49 -17.62
C LYS A 20 1.41 0.99 -16.66
N ARG A 21 0.28 1.70 -16.60
CA ARG A 21 -0.96 1.28 -15.91
C ARG A 21 -2.16 1.62 -16.78
N ALA A 22 -3.25 0.85 -16.64
CA ALA A 22 -4.47 1.02 -17.41
C ALA A 22 -5.09 2.42 -17.23
N GLU A 23 -4.97 2.99 -16.03
CA GLU A 23 -5.49 4.30 -15.69
C GLU A 23 -4.52 5.46 -15.98
N ARG A 24 -3.30 5.20 -16.49
CA ARG A 24 -2.26 6.23 -16.62
C ARG A 24 -2.21 6.85 -18.01
N ILE A 25 -2.33 8.17 -18.06
CA ILE A 25 -2.27 8.97 -19.29
C ILE A 25 -1.09 9.94 -19.21
N TRP A 26 -0.12 9.80 -20.11
CA TRP A 26 1.07 10.68 -20.17
C TRP A 26 0.87 11.94 -21.00
N LYS A 27 -0.01 11.89 -22.01
CA LYS A 27 -0.25 13.00 -22.94
C LYS A 27 -1.52 13.74 -22.55
N LYS A 28 -1.38 15.05 -22.26
CA LYS A 28 -2.50 15.93 -21.92
C LYS A 28 -3.61 15.91 -22.97
N THR A 29 -3.24 15.92 -24.25
CA THR A 29 -4.19 15.87 -25.37
C THR A 29 -5.10 14.64 -25.35
N LYS A 30 -4.60 13.48 -24.90
CA LYS A 30 -5.42 12.27 -24.75
C LYS A 30 -6.39 12.40 -23.57
N ALA A 31 -5.95 13.00 -22.46
CA ALA A 31 -6.80 13.21 -21.29
C ALA A 31 -7.96 14.15 -21.61
N ASP A 32 -7.71 15.24 -22.32
CA ASP A 32 -8.74 16.23 -22.69
C ASP A 32 -9.83 15.60 -23.58
N VAL A 33 -9.45 14.74 -24.53
CA VAL A 33 -10.41 14.02 -25.40
C VAL A 33 -11.27 13.04 -24.59
N ILE A 34 -10.69 12.33 -23.63
CA ILE A 34 -11.42 11.40 -22.76
C ILE A 34 -12.37 12.17 -21.85
N GLN A 35 -11.91 13.27 -21.26
CA GLN A 35 -12.75 14.14 -20.44
C GLN A 35 -13.95 14.65 -21.24
N ALA A 36 -13.74 15.20 -22.43
CA ALA A 36 -14.81 15.69 -23.30
C ALA A 36 -15.84 14.58 -23.63
N LYS A 37 -15.39 13.33 -23.78
CA LYS A 37 -16.29 12.19 -24.00
C LYS A 37 -17.07 11.79 -22.75
N CYS A 38 -16.48 11.89 -21.55
CA CYS A 38 -17.15 11.44 -20.32
C CYS A 38 -18.02 12.52 -19.66
N THR A 39 -17.79 13.80 -19.95
CA THR A 39 -18.51 14.90 -19.28
C THR A 39 -19.97 14.95 -19.74
N GLY A 40 -20.91 14.82 -18.80
CA GLY A 40 -22.35 14.89 -19.08
C GLY A 40 -22.96 13.59 -19.64
N GLN A 41 -22.20 12.50 -19.70
CA GLN A 41 -22.73 11.18 -20.06
C GLN A 41 -23.18 10.39 -18.84
N THR A 42 -24.25 9.62 -19.01
CA THR A 42 -24.75 8.68 -18.00
C THR A 42 -24.02 7.34 -18.14
N GLY A 43 -23.44 6.84 -17.05
CA GLY A 43 -22.81 5.51 -17.01
C GLY A 43 -23.71 4.47 -16.34
N GLU A 44 -23.64 3.22 -16.81
CA GLU A 44 -24.26 2.08 -16.13
C GLU A 44 -23.31 1.57 -15.03
N VAL A 45 -23.82 1.39 -13.81
CA VAL A 45 -23.03 0.93 -12.67
C VAL A 45 -23.30 -0.54 -12.43
N SER A 46 -22.25 -1.35 -12.45
CA SER A 46 -22.30 -2.74 -11.99
C SER A 46 -21.43 -2.90 -10.74
N GLU A 47 -21.95 -3.62 -9.74
CA GLU A 47 -21.23 -3.92 -8.51
C GLU A 47 -20.84 -5.40 -8.49
N GLN A 48 -19.58 -5.67 -8.17
CA GLN A 48 -19.09 -7.02 -7.95
C GLN A 48 -18.44 -7.12 -6.58
N SER A 49 -19.01 -7.92 -5.69
CA SER A 49 -18.42 -8.25 -4.40
C SER A 49 -17.74 -9.60 -4.46
N LYS A 50 -16.46 -9.65 -4.09
CA LYS A 50 -15.69 -10.89 -3.93
C LYS A 50 -15.16 -10.97 -2.51
N PRO A 51 -15.32 -12.10 -1.81
CA PRO A 51 -14.73 -12.26 -0.48
C PRO A 51 -13.21 -12.24 -0.59
N ASN A 52 -12.58 -11.28 0.07
CA ASN A 52 -11.13 -11.21 0.21
C ASN A 52 -10.73 -11.77 1.58
N LYS A 53 -9.83 -12.76 1.59
CA LYS A 53 -9.22 -13.28 2.82
C LYS A 53 -7.77 -12.84 2.86
N GLN A 54 -7.42 -12.05 3.89
CA GLN A 54 -6.05 -11.65 4.16
C GLN A 54 -5.53 -12.44 5.36
N ALA A 55 -4.40 -13.11 5.19
CA ALA A 55 -3.72 -13.79 6.30
C ALA A 55 -3.18 -12.78 7.31
N ALA A 56 -3.03 -13.22 8.56
CA ALA A 56 -2.34 -12.43 9.57
C ALA A 56 -0.90 -12.12 9.11
N PRO A 57 -0.39 -10.90 9.37
CA PRO A 57 1.01 -10.59 9.13
C PRO A 57 1.92 -11.54 9.92
N ALA A 58 3.14 -11.74 9.41
CA ALA A 58 4.17 -12.46 10.15
C ALA A 58 4.52 -11.73 11.47
N LEU A 59 5.17 -12.46 12.38
CA LEU A 59 5.75 -11.87 13.58
C LEU A 59 6.81 -10.82 13.20
N PHE A 60 7.06 -9.88 14.11
CA PHE A 60 8.01 -8.81 13.88
C PHE A 60 9.46 -9.31 14.00
N ASP A 61 10.26 -8.95 13.01
CA ASP A 61 11.71 -8.81 13.11
C ASP A 61 12.05 -7.37 13.58
N LEU A 62 13.32 -7.11 13.93
CA LEU A 62 13.71 -5.77 14.41
C LEU A 62 13.38 -4.67 13.38
N THR A 63 13.60 -4.93 12.10
CA THR A 63 13.42 -3.94 11.03
C THR A 63 11.94 -3.58 10.84
N THR A 64 11.07 -4.58 10.83
CA THR A 64 9.61 -4.42 10.70
C THR A 64 9.02 -3.77 11.93
N LEU A 65 9.50 -4.12 13.14
CA LEU A 65 9.11 -3.45 14.38
C LEU A 65 9.47 -1.96 14.35
N GLN A 66 10.69 -1.62 13.90
CA GLN A 66 11.13 -0.23 13.78
C GLN A 66 10.32 0.56 12.76
N ARG A 67 10.01 -0.03 11.60
CA ARG A 67 9.15 0.62 10.59
C ARG A 67 7.74 0.84 11.10
N GLU A 68 7.15 -0.15 11.74
CA GLU A 68 5.79 -0.04 12.26
C GLU A 68 5.70 0.99 13.39
N ALA A 69 6.68 0.99 14.30
CA ALA A 69 6.76 1.98 15.37
C ALA A 69 6.97 3.41 14.84
N ASN A 70 7.72 3.56 13.74
CA ASN A 70 7.87 4.86 13.07
C ASN A 70 6.55 5.29 12.42
N ALA A 71 5.89 4.41 11.67
CA ALA A 71 4.66 4.70 10.97
C ALA A 71 3.50 5.04 11.93
N ARG A 72 3.40 4.34 13.07
CA ARG A 72 2.31 4.53 14.04
C ARG A 72 2.58 5.63 15.06
N PHE A 73 3.82 5.73 15.54
CA PHE A 73 4.16 6.54 16.72
C PHE A 73 5.27 7.55 16.47
N GLY A 74 5.82 7.62 15.25
CA GLY A 74 6.93 8.54 14.91
C GLY A 74 8.26 8.19 15.59
N PHE A 75 8.40 6.99 16.16
CA PHE A 75 9.64 6.62 16.85
C PHE A 75 10.79 6.44 15.86
N SER A 76 11.97 6.96 16.22
CA SER A 76 13.20 6.67 15.49
C SER A 76 13.64 5.23 15.76
N ALA A 77 14.42 4.65 14.84
CA ALA A 77 14.94 3.29 14.98
C ALA A 77 15.70 3.09 16.31
N ARG A 78 16.48 4.09 16.73
CA ARG A 78 17.21 4.08 18.01
C ARG A 78 16.28 4.07 19.22
N ASN A 79 15.21 4.86 19.20
CA ASN A 79 14.24 4.90 20.28
C ASN A 79 13.52 3.54 20.42
N THR A 80 13.01 3.01 19.30
CA THR A 80 12.35 1.70 19.28
C THR A 80 13.27 0.59 19.80
N LEU A 81 14.54 0.59 19.38
CA LEU A 81 15.52 -0.39 19.87
C LEU A 81 15.78 -0.25 21.37
N GLY A 82 15.89 0.97 21.90
CA GLY A 82 16.09 1.20 23.33
C GLY A 82 14.91 0.72 24.17
N ILE A 83 13.68 0.98 23.71
CA ILE A 83 12.46 0.49 24.36
C ILE A 83 12.42 -1.05 24.32
N ALA A 84 12.65 -1.65 23.16
CA ALA A 84 12.65 -3.10 23.01
C ALA A 84 13.71 -3.78 23.89
N GLN A 85 14.90 -3.18 24.02
CA GLN A 85 15.94 -3.65 24.94
C GLN A 85 15.51 -3.54 26.40
N ALA A 86 14.95 -2.41 26.82
CA ALA A 86 14.47 -2.25 28.20
C ALA A 86 13.40 -3.30 28.52
N LEU A 87 12.47 -3.52 27.60
CA LEU A 87 11.42 -4.52 27.76
C LEU A 87 11.98 -5.96 27.82
N TYR A 88 13.08 -6.26 27.12
CA TYR A 88 13.74 -7.57 27.12
C TYR A 88 14.60 -7.78 28.38
N GLU A 89 15.44 -6.81 28.72
CA GLU A 89 16.44 -6.93 29.77
C GLU A 89 15.84 -6.70 31.15
N ARG A 90 15.04 -5.64 31.30
CA ARG A 90 14.51 -5.20 32.59
C ARG A 90 13.18 -5.85 32.92
N HIS A 91 12.28 -5.92 31.93
CA HIS A 91 10.91 -6.37 32.16
C HIS A 91 10.65 -7.83 31.77
N LYS A 92 11.54 -8.45 30.97
CA LYS A 92 11.46 -9.86 30.54
C LYS A 92 10.13 -10.23 29.85
N ILE A 93 9.52 -9.27 29.13
CA ILE A 93 8.20 -9.46 28.49
C ILE A 93 8.24 -9.70 26.97
N LEU A 94 9.43 -9.67 26.34
CA LEU A 94 9.62 -10.08 24.94
C LEU A 94 10.81 -11.02 24.80
N THR A 95 10.89 -11.67 23.64
CA THR A 95 12.05 -12.43 23.19
C THR A 95 13.13 -11.50 22.63
N TYR A 96 14.32 -12.04 22.33
CA TYR A 96 15.50 -11.25 21.99
C TYR A 96 15.26 -10.27 20.82
N PRO A 97 15.36 -8.93 21.03
CA PRO A 97 14.87 -7.94 20.07
C PRO A 97 15.87 -7.55 18.96
N ARG A 98 17.06 -8.14 18.92
CA ARG A 98 18.10 -7.81 17.92
C ARG A 98 18.22 -8.87 16.83
N THR A 99 17.17 -9.66 16.61
CA THR A 99 17.17 -10.69 15.59
C THR A 99 16.56 -10.19 14.28
N ASP A 100 17.21 -10.54 13.17
CA ASP A 100 16.66 -10.42 11.82
C ASP A 100 15.87 -11.70 11.42
N SER A 101 15.80 -12.69 12.30
CA SER A 101 15.02 -13.91 12.05
C SER A 101 13.52 -13.65 12.19
N ARG A 102 12.77 -14.18 11.21
CA ARG A 102 11.32 -14.33 11.23
C ARG A 102 10.93 -15.74 11.64
#